data_AF-A0A951MN39-F1
#
_entry.id   AF-A0A951MN39-F1
#
_cell.length_a   1.000
_cell.length_b   1.000
_cell.length_c   1.000
_cell.angle_alpha   90.00
_cell.angle_beta   90.00
_cell.angle_gamma   90.00
#
_symmetry.space_group_name_H-M   'P 1'
#
loop_
_entity.id
_entity.type
_entity.pdbx_description
1 polymer ?
#
loop_
_entity_poly.entity_id
_entity_poly.type
_entity_poly.pdbx_seq_one_letter_code
_entity_poly.pdbx_strand_id
1 'polypeptide(L)'
;ASDYGAYQDYLEVHPDEFMALVNTILINVTSFFRDADAWQYICKEIVPRILERKAPDDLIRAWSAGCSSGEEAYTLAIILAEAMGPEEFTRRIKIYATDMDEDALARARQAVW
;
A
#
# COMPACT_ATOMS: atom_id res chain seq x y z
N ALA A 1 -31.13 -11.76 1.80
CA ALA A 1 -31.86 -11.64 0.53
C ALA A 1 -31.95 -13.00 -0.15
N SER A 2 -33.08 -13.32 -0.79
CA SER A 2 -33.32 -14.62 -1.46
C SER A 2 -32.72 -14.70 -2.86
N ASP A 3 -32.39 -13.56 -3.47
CA ASP A 3 -31.81 -13.42 -4.80
C ASP A 3 -31.09 -12.06 -4.91
N TYR A 4 -30.39 -11.84 -6.03
CA TYR A 4 -29.62 -10.62 -6.28
C TYR A 4 -30.47 -9.35 -6.34
N GLY A 5 -31.68 -9.42 -6.91
CA GLY A 5 -32.57 -8.26 -7.03
C GLY A 5 -33.05 -7.80 -5.66
N ALA A 6 -33.48 -8.75 -4.82
CA ALA A 6 -33.87 -8.47 -3.45
C ALA A 6 -32.71 -7.91 -2.59
N TYR A 7 -31.45 -8.28 -2.91
CA TYR A 7 -30.30 -7.69 -2.22
C TYR A 7 -29.99 -6.28 -2.72
N GLN A 8 -30.15 -6.01 -4.02
CA GLN A 8 -30.00 -4.67 -4.57
C GLN A 8 -31.00 -3.69 -3.94
N ASP A 9 -32.29 -4.07 -3.86
CA ASP A 9 -33.31 -3.25 -3.20
C ASP A 9 -32.97 -3.00 -1.72
N TYR A 10 -32.40 -4.01 -1.05
CA TYR A 10 -31.98 -3.90 0.35
C TYR A 10 -30.81 -2.91 0.52
N LEU A 11 -29.84 -2.89 -0.40
CA LEU A 11 -28.72 -1.96 -0.40
C LEU A 11 -29.17 -0.50 -0.59
N GLU A 12 -30.22 -0.27 -1.37
CA GLU A 12 -30.74 1.10 -1.62
C GLU A 12 -31.32 1.75 -0.36
N VAL A 13 -31.88 0.95 0.57
CA VAL A 13 -32.50 1.44 1.81
C VAL A 13 -31.65 1.23 3.07
N HIS A 14 -30.51 0.52 2.99
CA HIS A 14 -29.59 0.28 4.11
C HIS A 14 -28.15 0.69 3.75
N PRO A 15 -27.77 1.96 3.93
CA PRO A 15 -26.41 2.45 3.61
C PRO A 15 -25.28 1.70 4.32
N ASP A 16 -25.52 1.22 5.55
CA ASP A 16 -24.51 0.48 6.32
C ASP A 16 -24.19 -0.88 5.69
N GLU A 17 -25.18 -1.53 5.06
CA GLU A 17 -24.97 -2.80 4.33
C GLU A 17 -24.09 -2.60 3.09
N PHE A 18 -24.20 -1.45 2.44
CA PHE A 18 -23.36 -1.13 1.28
C PHE A 18 -21.87 -1.13 1.65
N MET A 19 -21.53 -0.54 2.80
CA MET A 19 -20.15 -0.56 3.31
C MET A 19 -19.71 -1.99 3.68
N ALA A 20 -20.57 -2.78 4.31
CA ALA A 20 -20.28 -4.18 4.64
C ALA A 20 -20.03 -5.04 3.39
N LEU A 21 -20.81 -4.84 2.33
CA LEU A 21 -20.62 -5.52 1.05
C LEU A 21 -19.28 -5.13 0.42
N VAL A 22 -18.98 -3.83 0.34
CA VAL A 22 -17.70 -3.33 -0.20
C VAL A 22 -16.53 -3.97 0.54
N ASN A 23 -16.55 -3.99 1.87
CA ASN A 23 -15.48 -4.61 2.67
C ASN A 23 -15.39 -6.13 2.45
N THR A 24 -16.50 -6.80 2.15
CA THR A 24 -16.52 -8.25 1.91
C THR A 24 -15.94 -8.63 0.55
N ILE A 25 -16.15 -7.81 -0.48
CA ILE A 25 -15.68 -8.10 -1.85
C ILE A 25 -14.24 -7.64 -2.11
N LEU A 26 -13.70 -6.74 -1.27
CA LEU A 26 -12.30 -6.32 -1.36
C LEU A 26 -11.38 -7.44 -0.84
N ILE A 27 -10.48 -7.91 -1.69
CA ILE A 27 -9.48 -8.93 -1.32
C ILE A 27 -8.30 -8.22 -0.67
N ASN A 28 -8.34 -8.10 0.66
CA ASN A 28 -7.34 -7.33 1.42
C ASN A 28 -6.14 -8.17 1.89
N VAL A 29 -5.89 -9.33 1.28
CA VAL A 29 -4.73 -10.16 1.62
C VAL A 29 -3.47 -9.50 1.08
N THR A 30 -2.54 -9.18 1.97
CA THR A 30 -1.20 -8.67 1.65
C THR A 30 -0.17 -9.26 2.61
N SER A 31 1.11 -9.14 2.28
CA SER A 31 2.22 -9.62 3.12
C SER A 31 3.48 -8.85 2.80
N PHE A 32 4.42 -8.80 3.76
CA PHE A 32 5.74 -8.23 3.49
C PHE A 32 6.41 -8.98 2.34
N PHE A 33 7.07 -8.21 1.46
CA PHE A 33 7.77 -8.74 0.29
C PHE A 33 6.92 -9.70 -0.56
N ARG A 34 5.60 -9.47 -0.65
CA ARG A 34 4.72 -10.20 -1.57
C ARG A 34 5.27 -10.11 -2.99
N ASP A 35 5.48 -11.26 -3.63
CA ASP A 35 6.16 -11.38 -4.92
C ASP A 35 7.66 -11.00 -4.87
N ALA A 36 8.43 -11.82 -4.15
CA ALA A 36 9.86 -11.61 -3.89
C ALA A 36 10.71 -11.33 -5.14
N ASP A 37 10.38 -11.92 -6.30
CA ASP A 37 11.10 -11.69 -7.56
C ASP A 37 10.97 -10.22 -8.04
N ALA A 38 9.79 -9.62 -7.86
CA ALA A 38 9.55 -8.22 -8.21
C ALA A 38 10.36 -7.30 -7.29
N TRP A 39 10.35 -7.54 -5.98
CA TRP A 39 11.17 -6.79 -5.03
C TRP A 39 12.66 -6.95 -5.30
N GLN A 40 13.11 -8.15 -5.64
CA GLN A 40 14.51 -8.39 -5.97
C GLN A 40 14.95 -7.56 -7.17
N TYR A 41 14.11 -7.48 -8.21
CA TYR A 41 14.37 -6.61 -9.37
C TYR A 41 14.37 -5.13 -8.98
N ILE A 42 13.42 -4.69 -8.16
CA ILE A 42 13.36 -3.31 -7.66
C ILE A 42 14.65 -2.95 -6.91
N CYS A 43 15.10 -3.80 -5.98
CA CYS A 43 16.31 -3.59 -5.19
C CYS A 43 17.57 -3.54 -6.06
N LYS A 44 17.72 -4.48 -7.00
CA LYS A 44 18.96 -4.63 -7.77
C LYS A 44 19.07 -3.66 -8.93
N GLU A 45 17.96 -3.33 -9.57
CA GLU A 45 17.96 -2.59 -10.83
C GLU A 45 17.33 -1.21 -10.70
N ILE A 46 16.19 -1.08 -10.02
CA ILE A 46 15.41 0.16 -10.04
C ILE A 46 15.93 1.17 -9.02
N VAL A 47 16.15 0.76 -7.77
CA VAL A 47 16.62 1.66 -6.71
C VAL A 47 17.97 2.29 -7.06
N PRO A 48 19.01 1.52 -7.47
CA PRO A 48 20.30 2.13 -7.86
C PRO A 48 20.16 3.12 -9.00
N ARG A 49 19.37 2.80 -10.04
CA ARG A 49 19.12 3.70 -11.18
C ARG A 49 18.42 4.99 -10.77
N ILE A 50 17.54 4.96 -9.78
CA ILE A 50 16.89 6.18 -9.25
C ILE A 50 17.92 7.02 -8.49
N LEU A 51 18.73 6.40 -7.64
CA LEU A 51 19.73 7.09 -6.83
C LEU A 51 20.84 7.72 -7.69
N GLU A 52 21.29 7.05 -8.75
CA GLU A 52 22.30 7.59 -9.69
C GLU A 52 21.80 8.80 -10.49
N ARG A 53 20.50 8.84 -10.81
CA ARG A 53 19.91 9.91 -11.63
C ARG A 53 19.51 11.14 -10.83
N LYS A 54 19.35 11.02 -9.52
CA LYS A 54 18.82 12.06 -8.64
C LYS A 54 19.97 12.79 -7.95
N ALA A 55 19.97 14.11 -7.99
CA ALA A 55 20.95 14.90 -7.25
C ALA A 55 20.77 14.66 -5.73
N PRO A 56 21.82 14.81 -4.90
CA PRO A 56 21.74 14.57 -3.46
C PRO A 56 20.61 15.30 -2.72
N ASP A 57 20.10 16.42 -3.24
CA ASP A 57 19.02 17.19 -2.61
C ASP A 57 17.64 16.96 -3.25
N ASP A 58 17.56 16.10 -4.27
CA ASP A 58 16.29 15.77 -4.89
C ASP A 58 15.47 14.84 -3.99
N LEU A 59 14.20 15.20 -3.84
CA LEU A 59 13.19 14.33 -3.22
C LEU A 59 12.86 13.15 -4.14
N ILE A 60 12.74 11.98 -3.53
CA ILE A 60 12.27 10.75 -4.17
C ILE A 60 10.86 10.47 -3.64
N ARG A 61 9.89 10.40 -4.55
CA ARG A 61 8.50 10.11 -4.22
C ARG A 61 8.14 8.74 -4.75
N ALA A 62 7.53 7.93 -3.91
CA ALA A 62 6.99 6.64 -4.28
C ALA A 62 5.52 6.53 -3.89
N TRP A 63 4.78 5.67 -4.59
CA TRP A 63 3.36 5.45 -4.36
C TRP A 63 3.06 3.96 -4.37
N SER A 64 2.51 3.45 -3.27
CA SER A 64 1.86 2.13 -3.19
C SER A 64 0.35 2.35 -3.31
N ALA A 65 -0.22 1.88 -4.43
CA ALA A 65 -1.63 2.02 -4.76
C ALA A 65 -2.35 0.70 -4.47
N GLY A 66 -3.37 0.73 -3.61
CA GLY A 66 -3.99 -0.49 -3.06
C GLY A 66 -3.10 -1.12 -1.98
N CYS A 67 -2.64 -0.32 -1.02
CA CYS A 67 -1.63 -0.77 -0.05
C CYS A 67 -2.15 -1.77 1.00
N SER A 68 -3.47 -2.00 1.07
CA SER A 68 -4.13 -2.79 2.11
C SER A 68 -3.64 -2.38 3.51
N SER A 69 -3.26 -3.33 4.38
CA SER A 69 -2.72 -3.11 5.72
C SER A 69 -1.27 -2.58 5.75
N GLY A 70 -0.74 -2.16 4.60
CA GLY A 70 0.49 -1.36 4.50
C GLY A 70 1.77 -2.14 4.29
N GLU A 71 1.77 -3.47 4.35
CA GLU A 71 2.96 -4.32 4.25
C GLU A 71 3.81 -4.01 3.00
N GLU A 72 3.18 -3.70 1.87
CA GLU A 72 3.87 -3.28 0.64
C GLU A 72 4.55 -1.91 0.79
N ALA A 73 3.84 -0.93 1.33
CA ALA A 73 4.38 0.41 1.55
C ALA A 73 5.56 0.39 2.53
N TYR A 74 5.48 -0.45 3.57
CA TYR A 74 6.58 -0.66 4.51
C TYR A 74 7.73 -1.48 3.92
N THR A 75 7.43 -2.48 3.07
CA THR A 75 8.46 -3.20 2.30
C THR A 75 9.30 -2.23 1.48
N LEU A 76 8.64 -1.30 0.77
CA LEU A 76 9.32 -0.26 0.00
C LEU A 76 10.14 0.68 0.89
N ALA A 77 9.61 1.06 2.05
CA ALA A 77 10.33 1.88 3.02
C ALA A 77 11.62 1.20 3.51
N ILE A 78 11.54 -0.08 3.87
CA ILE A 78 12.69 -0.89 4.30
C ILE A 78 13.76 -0.93 3.21
N ILE A 79 13.38 -1.28 1.98
CA ILE A 79 14.31 -1.38 0.84
C ILE A 79 15.03 -0.06 0.59
N LEU A 80 14.29 1.06 0.58
CA LEU A 80 14.89 2.38 0.34
C LEU A 80 15.81 2.79 1.50
N ALA A 81 15.41 2.53 2.75
CA ALA A 81 16.22 2.83 3.92
C ALA A 81 17.52 2.00 3.95
N GLU A 82 17.48 0.72 3.57
CA GLU A 82 18.66 -0.13 3.45
C GLU A 82 19.61 0.35 2.33
N ALA A 83 19.06 0.80 1.20
CA ALA A 83 19.86 1.20 0.05
C ALA A 83 20.59 2.55 0.24
N MET A 84 19.98 3.51 0.95
CA MET A 84 20.55 4.87 1.09
C MET A 84 20.99 5.23 2.51
N GLY A 85 20.63 4.43 3.50
CA GLY A 85 20.84 4.72 4.92
C GLY A 85 19.68 5.52 5.54
N PRO A 86 19.45 5.37 6.86
CA PRO A 86 18.28 5.93 7.54
C PRO A 86 18.23 7.47 7.54
N GLU A 87 19.39 8.14 7.57
CA GLU A 87 19.47 9.60 7.56
C GLU A 87 19.00 10.18 6.20
N GLU A 88 19.57 9.67 5.10
CA GLU A 88 19.20 10.09 3.75
C GLU A 88 17.76 9.71 3.40
N PHE A 89 17.30 8.54 3.87
CA PHE A 89 15.90 8.12 3.73
C PHE A 89 14.96 9.14 4.34
N THR A 90 15.17 9.51 5.62
CA THR A 90 14.31 10.44 6.34
C THR A 90 14.32 11.83 5.71
N ARG A 91 15.45 12.25 5.14
CA ARG A 91 15.60 13.57 4.50
C ARG A 91 14.91 13.67 3.15
N ARG A 92 14.92 12.58 2.35
CA ARG A 92 14.63 12.67 0.90
C ARG A 92 13.44 11.86 0.43
N ILE A 93 12.98 10.89 1.20
CA ILE A 93 11.96 9.95 0.74
C ILE A 93 10.57 10.39 1.20
N LYS A 94 9.61 10.31 0.28
CA LYS A 94 8.19 10.43 0.61
C LYS A 94 7.41 9.31 -0.04
N ILE A 95 6.80 8.46 0.79
CA ILE A 95 5.95 7.35 0.35
C ILE A 95 4.49 7.76 0.53
N TYR A 96 3.73 7.64 -0.53
CA TYR A 96 2.28 7.73 -0.52
C TYR A 96 1.73 6.31 -0.51
N ALA A 97 0.81 6.01 0.40
CA ALA A 97 0.12 4.73 0.47
C ALA A 97 -1.38 5.04 0.47
N THR A 98 -2.10 4.51 -0.52
CA THR A 98 -3.53 4.80 -0.71
C THR A 98 -4.29 3.50 -0.85
N ASP A 99 -5.45 3.42 -0.23
CA ASP A 99 -6.39 2.31 -0.36
C ASP A 99 -7.83 2.83 -0.27
N MET A 100 -8.78 2.03 -0.75
CA MET A 100 -10.21 2.29 -0.61
C MET A 100 -10.76 1.73 0.71
N ASP A 101 -10.11 0.71 1.29
CA ASP A 101 -10.47 0.14 2.58
C ASP A 101 -9.90 1.01 3.73
N GLU A 102 -10.78 1.76 4.40
CA GLU A 102 -10.42 2.59 5.55
C GLU A 102 -9.92 1.79 6.76
N ASP A 103 -10.43 0.56 6.97
CA ASP A 103 -9.99 -0.32 8.06
C ASP A 103 -8.58 -0.85 7.79
N ALA A 104 -8.28 -1.17 6.53
CA ALA A 104 -6.93 -1.54 6.11
C ALA A 104 -5.96 -0.36 6.31
N LEU A 105 -6.34 0.86 5.92
CA LEU A 105 -5.55 2.07 6.18
C LEU A 105 -5.35 2.33 7.68
N ALA A 106 -6.36 2.06 8.52
CA ALA A 106 -6.23 2.19 9.96
C ALA A 106 -5.18 1.20 10.52
N ARG A 107 -5.19 -0.06 10.08
CA ARG A 107 -4.16 -1.05 10.42
C ARG A 107 -2.77 -0.61 9.93
N ALA A 108 -2.66 -0.14 8.69
CA ALA A 108 -1.42 0.36 8.12
C ALA A 108 -0.81 1.50 8.96
N ARG A 109 -1.65 2.43 9.46
CA ARG A 109 -1.20 3.54 10.32
C ARG A 109 -0.75 3.08 11.71
N GLN A 110 -1.35 2.02 12.24
CA GLN A 110 -0.93 1.44 13.53
C GLN A 110 0.42 0.73 13.40
N ALA A 111 0.70 0.12 12.24
CA ALA A 111 1.95 -0.54 11.93
C ALA A 111 2.34 -1.62 12.96
N VAL A 112 1.36 -2.41 13.38
CA VAL A 112 1.51 -3.57 14.26
C VAL A 112 1.05 -4.80 13.50
N TRP A 113 1.94 -5.79 13.35
CA TRP A 113 1.68 -7.08 12.71
C TRP A 113 2.09 -8.22 13.64
#